data_AF-A0A1Q7KWC9-F1
#
_entry.id   AF-A0A1Q7KWC9-F1
#
_cell.length_a   1.000
_cell.length_b   1.000
_cell.length_c   1.000
_cell.angle_alpha   90.00
_cell.angle_beta   90.00
_cell.angle_gamma   90.00
#
_symmetry.space_group_name_H-M   'P 1'
#
loop_
_entity.id
_entity.type
_entity.pdbx_description
1 polymer ?
#
loop_
_entity_poly.entity_id
_entity_poly.type
_entity_poly.pdbx_seq_one_letter_code
_entity_poly.pdbx_strand_id
1 'polypeptide(L)'
;MNKITIAGISAGVIVAIVVIVFFAKPAEKYSIFLDPFIDQQPLVTNTHVTVQNTGSEPLTNVRVDYGDDSKPDIIPVLNPGEKEILSPPSNSNLQQVTVTTDEGISITKPYRSAPKMVGMMGS
;
A
#
# COMPACT_ATOMS: atom_id res chain seq x y z
N MET A 1 -18.92 21.90 51.64
CA MET A 1 -17.76 21.12 51.19
C MET A 1 -18.24 20.14 50.14
N ASN A 2 -18.01 20.45 48.86
CA ASN A 2 -18.65 19.78 47.73
C ASN A 2 -17.93 18.45 47.46
N LYS A 3 -18.66 17.34 47.57
CA LYS A 3 -18.15 16.01 47.21
C LYS A 3 -18.30 15.84 45.70
N ILE A 4 -17.19 15.95 44.96
CA ILE A 4 -17.14 15.58 43.55
C ILE A 4 -16.89 14.07 43.48
N THR A 5 -17.89 13.35 43.01
CA THR A 5 -17.85 11.94 42.66
C THR A 5 -16.95 11.75 41.43
N ILE A 6 -15.81 11.08 41.58
CA ILE A 6 -14.98 10.61 40.45
C ILE A 6 -14.94 9.08 40.51
N ALA A 7 -16.03 8.46 40.05
CA ALA A 7 -16.10 7.02 39.85
C ALA A 7 -16.91 6.78 38.57
N GLY A 8 -16.23 6.71 37.44
CA GLY A 8 -16.90 6.49 36.15
C GLY A 8 -16.02 6.67 34.92
N ILE A 9 -14.91 7.41 35.01
CA ILE A 9 -14.04 7.69 33.85
C ILE A 9 -12.86 6.71 33.77
N SER A 10 -12.43 6.10 34.88
CA SER A 10 -11.19 5.31 34.90
C SER A 10 -11.32 3.91 34.28
N ALA A 11 -12.43 3.18 34.47
CA ALA A 11 -12.53 1.81 34.00
C ALA A 11 -12.69 1.69 32.47
N GLY A 12 -13.52 2.55 31.85
CA GLY A 12 -13.76 2.51 30.40
C GLY A 12 -12.55 2.91 29.56
N VAL A 13 -11.79 3.92 30.02
CA VAL A 13 -10.57 4.37 29.35
C VAL A 13 -9.47 3.30 29.44
N ILE A 14 -9.33 2.65 30.60
CA ILE A 14 -8.35 1.56 30.78
C ILE A 14 -8.68 0.37 29.87
N VAL A 15 -9.96 -0.04 29.79
CA VAL A 15 -10.37 -1.15 28.93
C VAL A 15 -10.17 -0.80 27.45
N ALA A 16 -10.49 0.42 27.01
CA ALA A 16 -10.26 0.86 25.64
C ALA A 16 -8.77 0.87 25.26
N ILE A 17 -7.89 1.36 26.15
CA ILE A 17 -6.44 1.37 25.93
C ILE A 17 -5.90 -0.06 25.84
N VAL A 18 -6.33 -0.97 26.73
CA VAL A 18 -5.92 -2.37 26.70
C VAL A 18 -6.33 -3.02 25.38
N VAL A 19 -7.57 -2.81 24.92
CA VAL A 19 -8.02 -3.34 23.63
C VAL A 19 -7.17 -2.80 22.47
N ILE A 20 -6.90 -1.50 22.41
CA ILE A 20 -6.08 -0.91 21.34
C ILE A 20 -4.66 -1.48 21.33
N VAL A 21 -4.01 -1.61 22.50
CA VAL A 21 -2.65 -2.15 22.61
C VAL A 21 -2.58 -3.63 22.24
N PHE A 22 -3.61 -4.42 22.58
CA PHE A 22 -3.64 -5.85 22.25
C PHE A 22 -3.93 -6.14 20.78
N PHE A 23 -4.65 -5.26 20.08
CA PHE A 23 -4.95 -5.43 18.65
C PHE A 23 -4.01 -4.67 17.70
N ALA A 24 -3.19 -3.74 18.22
CA ALA A 24 -2.13 -3.09 17.46
C ALA A 24 -1.02 -4.10 17.17
N LYS A 25 -1.00 -4.65 15.95
CA LYS A 25 0.18 -5.36 15.47
C LYS A 25 1.33 -4.36 15.37
N PRO A 26 2.52 -4.66 15.94
CA PRO A 26 3.67 -3.82 15.72
C PRO A 26 3.91 -3.69 14.22
N ALA A 27 4.05 -2.45 13.73
CA ALA A 27 4.40 -2.22 12.35
C ALA A 27 5.76 -2.89 12.10
N GLU A 28 5.87 -3.62 10.99
CA GLU A 28 7.16 -4.15 10.57
C GLU A 28 8.15 -2.99 10.36
N LYS A 29 9.43 -3.24 10.61
CA LYS A 29 10.46 -2.20 10.47
C LYS A 29 10.48 -1.66 9.03
N TYR A 30 10.58 -2.57 8.08
CA TYR A 30 10.56 -2.30 6.65
C TYR A 30 9.45 -3.11 6.02
N SER A 31 8.53 -2.45 5.33
CA SER A 31 7.40 -3.11 4.67
C SER A 31 6.91 -2.23 3.54
N ILE A 32 6.43 -2.86 2.48
CA ILE A 32 5.99 -2.14 1.29
C ILE A 32 4.66 -2.69 0.80
N PHE A 33 3.77 -1.79 0.44
CA PHE A 33 2.58 -2.09 -0.32
C PHE A 33 2.82 -1.76 -1.79
N LEU A 34 2.54 -2.74 -2.65
CA LEU A 34 2.61 -2.64 -4.10
C LEU A 34 1.25 -2.98 -4.69
N ASP A 35 0.79 -2.16 -5.62
CA ASP A 35 -0.45 -2.35 -6.34
C ASP A 35 -0.34 -1.92 -7.81
N PRO A 36 -0.01 -2.86 -8.71
CA PRO A 36 -0.01 -2.63 -10.15
C PRO A 36 -1.42 -2.81 -10.70
N PHE A 37 -1.95 -1.76 -11.34
CA PHE A 37 -3.33 -1.72 -11.79
C PHE A 37 -3.45 -1.32 -13.27
N ILE A 38 -4.33 -2.03 -13.99
CA ILE A 38 -4.73 -1.73 -15.36
C ILE A 38 -6.22 -1.40 -15.35
N ASP A 39 -6.55 -0.18 -15.74
CA ASP A 39 -7.91 0.25 -16.04
C ASP A 39 -8.14 0.22 -17.55
N GLN A 40 -8.82 -0.84 -18.00
CA GLN A 40 -9.18 -1.02 -19.40
C GLN A 40 -10.53 -0.35 -19.68
N GLN A 41 -10.49 0.80 -20.34
CA GLN A 41 -11.68 1.46 -20.86
C GLN A 41 -11.76 1.24 -22.39
N PRO A 42 -12.95 1.32 -23.01
CA PRO A 42 -13.12 1.00 -24.44
C PRO A 42 -12.19 1.77 -25.41
N LEU A 43 -11.72 2.95 -25.01
CA LEU A 43 -10.92 3.85 -25.85
C LEU A 43 -9.53 4.14 -25.30
N VAL A 44 -9.28 3.87 -24.02
CA VAL A 44 -8.04 4.23 -23.32
C VAL A 44 -7.72 3.12 -22.32
N THR A 45 -6.47 2.69 -22.28
CA THR A 45 -5.96 1.85 -21.20
C THR A 45 -5.11 2.72 -20.28
N ASN A 46 -5.56 2.93 -19.06
CA ASN A 46 -4.80 3.66 -18.06
C ASN A 46 -4.08 2.66 -17.16
N THR A 47 -2.78 2.83 -16.98
CA THR A 47 -1.94 1.96 -16.16
C THR A 47 -1.27 2.79 -15.07
N HIS A 48 -1.26 2.26 -13.86
CA HIS A 48 -0.54 2.87 -12.77
C HIS A 48 -0.02 1.81 -11.80
N VAL A 49 1.04 2.16 -11.11
CA VAL A 49 1.65 1.34 -10.07
C VAL A 49 1.72 2.17 -8.82
N THR A 50 0.98 1.76 -7.80
CA THR A 50 1.04 2.39 -6.48
C THR A 50 2.09 1.67 -5.65
N VAL A 51 3.02 2.43 -5.10
CA VAL A 51 4.04 1.95 -4.16
C VAL A 51 3.93 2.77 -2.90
N GLN A 52 3.81 2.12 -1.75
CA GLN A 52 3.70 2.79 -0.46
C GLN A 52 4.58 2.11 0.59
N ASN A 53 5.31 2.89 1.37
CA ASN A 53 6.00 2.36 2.54
C ASN A 53 4.97 2.15 3.67
N THR A 54 4.73 0.89 4.03
CA THR A 54 3.85 0.48 5.13
C THR A 54 4.63 0.07 6.38
N GLY A 55 5.96 0.20 6.35
CA GLY A 55 6.84 0.00 7.49
C GLY A 55 6.90 1.20 8.43
N SER A 56 7.73 1.08 9.46
CA SER A 56 7.96 2.13 10.46
C SER A 56 9.24 2.94 10.22
N GLU A 57 10.10 2.50 9.31
CA GLU A 57 11.35 3.17 8.93
C GLU A 57 11.38 3.54 7.44
N PRO A 58 12.13 4.57 7.02
CA PRO A 58 12.31 4.91 5.60
C PRO A 58 12.89 3.75 4.80
N LEU A 59 12.43 3.62 3.55
CA LEU A 59 13.02 2.73 2.55
C LEU A 59 13.88 3.55 1.59
N THR A 60 15.04 3.03 1.22
CA THR A 60 15.97 3.72 0.32
C THR A 60 16.15 2.95 -0.98
N ASN A 61 16.43 3.70 -2.04
CA ASN A 61 16.68 3.15 -3.38
C ASN A 61 15.56 2.18 -3.83
N VAL A 62 14.31 2.61 -3.65
CA VAL A 62 13.14 1.81 -4.03
C VAL A 62 13.08 1.78 -5.55
N ARG A 63 13.46 0.63 -6.11
CA ARG A 63 13.50 0.38 -7.55
C ARG A 63 12.22 -0.33 -7.97
N VAL A 64 11.48 0.28 -8.87
CA VAL A 64 10.24 -0.24 -9.45
C VAL A 64 10.51 -0.70 -10.87
N ASP A 65 10.52 -2.02 -11.07
CA ASP A 65 10.81 -2.69 -12.32
C ASP A 65 9.51 -3.22 -12.94
N TYR A 66 9.21 -2.80 -14.17
CA TYR A 66 7.98 -3.15 -14.88
C TYR A 66 8.14 -4.36 -15.82
N GLY A 67 9.26 -5.09 -15.72
CA GLY A 67 9.60 -6.24 -16.55
C GLY A 67 10.22 -5.88 -17.90
N ASP A 68 10.78 -6.90 -18.56
CA ASP A 68 11.48 -6.82 -19.86
C ASP A 68 12.56 -5.72 -19.90
N ASP A 69 12.76 -5.10 -21.06
CA ASP A 69 13.71 -3.99 -21.29
C ASP A 69 13.10 -2.61 -20.93
N SER A 70 12.04 -2.58 -20.11
CA SER A 70 11.43 -1.32 -19.69
C SER A 70 12.33 -0.59 -18.68
N LYS A 71 12.38 0.73 -18.78
CA LYS A 71 13.18 1.53 -17.84
C LYS A 71 12.51 1.48 -16.46
N PRO A 72 13.23 1.12 -15.39
CA PRO A 72 12.72 1.15 -14.03
C PRO A 72 12.64 2.59 -13.51
N ASP A 73 11.73 2.82 -12.57
CA ASP A 73 11.71 4.04 -11.78
C ASP A 73 12.48 3.83 -10.47
N ILE A 74 13.16 4.87 -10.01
CA ILE A 74 13.95 4.85 -8.76
C ILE A 74 13.43 5.97 -7.86
N ILE A 75 12.91 5.59 -6.70
CA ILE A 75 12.56 6.52 -5.63
C ILE A 75 13.72 6.50 -4.62
N PRO A 76 14.50 7.58 -4.48
CA PRO A 76 15.69 7.57 -3.63
C PRO A 76 15.39 7.27 -2.17
N VAL A 77 14.29 7.82 -1.65
CA VAL A 77 13.80 7.60 -0.28
C VAL A 77 12.27 7.59 -0.31
N LEU A 78 11.66 6.61 0.35
CA LEU A 78 10.22 6.53 0.58
C LEU A 78 9.96 6.46 2.09
N ASN A 79 9.48 7.55 2.68
CA ASN A 79 9.29 7.68 4.12
C ASN A 79 8.11 6.84 4.62
N PRO A 80 8.04 6.48 5.92
CA PRO A 80 6.91 5.75 6.49
C PRO A 80 5.56 6.41 6.16
N GLY A 81 4.64 5.65 5.57
CA GLY A 81 3.32 6.12 5.15
C GLY A 81 3.28 6.85 3.81
N GLU A 82 4.43 7.23 3.25
CA GLU A 82 4.54 7.91 1.95
C GLU A 82 4.18 6.96 0.81
N LYS A 83 3.49 7.51 -0.20
CA LYS A 83 2.94 6.78 -1.34
C LYS A 83 3.28 7.51 -2.63
N GLU A 84 3.79 6.75 -3.59
CA GLU A 84 4.05 7.18 -4.96
C GLU A 84 3.13 6.43 -5.93
N ILE A 85 2.65 7.15 -6.96
CA ILE A 85 1.86 6.59 -8.05
C ILE A 85 2.63 6.82 -9.34
N LEU A 86 3.10 5.73 -9.93
CA LEU A 86 3.97 5.76 -11.10
C LEU A 86 3.22 5.27 -12.34
N SER A 87 3.60 5.80 -13.49
CA SER A 87 3.07 5.39 -14.79
C SER A 87 4.12 4.53 -15.50
N PRO A 88 3.85 3.23 -15.72
CA PRO A 88 4.75 2.36 -16.46
C PRO A 88 5.09 2.94 -17.84
N PRO A 89 6.33 2.78 -18.33
CA PRO A 89 6.68 3.10 -19.70
C PRO A 89 5.79 2.37 -20.71
N SER A 90 5.53 3.00 -21.86
CA SER A 90 4.66 2.45 -22.91
C SER A 90 5.18 1.16 -23.56
N ASN A 91 6.46 0.83 -23.37
CA ASN A 91 7.05 -0.43 -23.83
C ASN A 91 7.03 -1.55 -22.76
N SER A 92 6.44 -1.34 -21.59
CA SER A 92 6.23 -2.42 -20.61
C SER A 92 5.17 -3.40 -21.13
N ASN A 93 5.39 -4.70 -20.91
CA ASN A 93 4.43 -5.75 -21.25
C ASN A 93 3.22 -5.83 -20.31
N LEU A 94 3.20 -5.04 -19.23
CA LEU A 94 2.12 -4.98 -18.24
C LEU A 94 1.75 -6.34 -17.62
N GLN A 95 2.71 -7.26 -17.49
CA GLN A 95 2.48 -8.57 -16.85
C GLN A 95 2.59 -8.48 -15.33
N GLN A 96 3.72 -7.98 -14.85
CA GLN A 96 4.02 -7.89 -13.41
C GLN A 96 4.97 -6.73 -13.12
N VAL A 97 5.02 -6.36 -11.85
CA VAL A 97 5.95 -5.36 -11.32
C VAL A 97 6.72 -5.97 -10.19
N THR A 98 8.03 -5.74 -10.20
CA THR A 98 8.92 -6.10 -9.09
C THR A 98 9.42 -4.84 -8.42
N VAL A 99 9.36 -4.80 -7.09
CA VAL A 99 9.95 -3.73 -6.29
C VAL A 99 11.05 -4.29 -5.42
N THR A 100 12.22 -3.65 -5.48
CA THR A 100 13.37 -3.95 -4.61
C THR A 100 13.83 -2.72 -3.84
N THR A 101 14.40 -2.89 -2.66
CA THR A 101 14.98 -1.80 -1.85
C THR A 101 16.32 -2.21 -1.25
N ASP A 102 17.11 -1.24 -0.77
CA ASP A 102 18.40 -1.52 -0.11
C ASP A 102 18.24 -2.29 1.22
N GLU A 103 17.06 -2.22 1.84
CA GLU A 103 16.71 -2.93 3.07
C GLU A 103 16.36 -4.42 2.83
N GLY A 104 16.50 -4.89 1.59
CA GLY A 104 16.35 -6.30 1.22
C GLY A 104 14.91 -6.72 0.91
N ILE A 105 13.98 -5.78 0.77
CA ILE A 105 12.64 -6.08 0.26
C ILE A 105 12.79 -6.46 -1.22
N SER A 106 12.15 -7.56 -1.64
CA SER A 106 11.99 -7.96 -3.03
C SER A 106 10.61 -8.58 -3.20
N ILE A 107 9.67 -7.81 -3.76
CA ILE A 107 8.29 -8.26 -3.97
C ILE A 107 7.90 -8.15 -5.42
N THR A 108 7.17 -9.14 -5.93
CA THR A 108 6.64 -9.14 -7.29
C THR A 108 5.14 -9.33 -7.24
N LYS A 109 4.40 -8.50 -7.98
CA LYS A 109 2.95 -8.65 -8.12
C LYS A 109 2.53 -8.52 -9.58
N PRO A 110 1.57 -9.36 -10.05
CA PRO A 110 0.99 -9.19 -11.37
C PRO A 110 0.12 -7.93 -11.41
N TYR A 111 -0.08 -7.38 -12.61
CA TYR A 111 -1.12 -6.38 -12.80
C TYR A 111 -2.50 -6.98 -12.60
N ARG A 112 -3.36 -6.24 -11.91
CA ARG A 112 -4.78 -6.57 -11.77
C ARG A 112 -5.65 -5.52 -12.46
N SER A 113 -6.86 -5.91 -12.82
CA SER A 113 -7.90 -5.00 -13.29
C SER A 113 -9.05 -4.94 -12.29
N ALA A 114 -9.97 -3.99 -12.47
CA ALA A 114 -11.23 -4.02 -11.76
C ALA A 114 -11.94 -5.36 -12.04
N PRO A 115 -12.61 -5.96 -11.03
CA PRO A 115 -13.52 -7.07 -11.27
C PRO A 115 -14.57 -6.64 -12.30
N LYS A 116 -14.82 -7.47 -13.32
CA LYS A 116 -15.95 -7.24 -14.22
C LYS A 116 -17.22 -7.30 -13.38
N MET A 117 -17.97 -6.20 -13.32
CA MET A 117 -19.31 -6.24 -12.73
C MET A 117 -20.12 -7.24 -13.54
N VAL A 118 -20.53 -8.34 -12.90
CA VAL A 118 -21.47 -9.29 -13.49
C VAL A 118 -22.74 -8.50 -13.74
N GLY A 119 -23.07 -8.26 -15.01
CA GLY A 119 -24.30 -7.59 -15.38
C GLY A 119 -25.47 -8.32 -14.75
N MET A 120 -26.40 -7.57 -14.13
CA MET A 120 -27.68 -8.11 -13.69
C MET A 120 -28.37 -8.74 -14.91
N MET A 121 -28.30 -10.06 -15.00
CA MET A 121 -29.08 -10.82 -15.96
C MET A 121 -30.53 -10.78 -15.50
N GLY A 122 -31.38 -10.05 -16.21
CA GLY A 122 -32.83 -10.15 -16.08
C GLY A 122 -33.53 -8.82 -15.86
N SER A 123 -34.12 -8.28 -16.92
CA SER A 123 -35.42 -7.63 -16.93
C SER A 123 -35.98 -7.72 -18.34
#